data_AF-A0AA86AQE2-F1
#
_entry.id   AF-A0AA86AQE2-F1
#
_cell.length_a   1.000
_cell.length_b   1.000
_cell.length_c   1.000
_cell.angle_alpha   90.00
_cell.angle_beta   90.00
_cell.angle_gamma   90.00
#
_symmetry.space_group_name_H-M   'P 1'
#
loop_
_entity.id
_entity.type
_entity.pdbx_description
1 polymer ?
#
loop_
_entity_poly.entity_id
_entity_poly.type
_entity_poly.pdbx_seq_one_letter_code
_entity_poly.pdbx_strand_id
1 'polypeptide(L)'
;MNQKAPLAISVISHKNFENREQYNEIIYSTFCKDLEDWLNRGINIPVFFYDSNSININKDSYEKNVVVILIDDKLVLDNKTNDLSCITSNEELSIVSFAISKNAYKLSTYFNDKNLVQLYDSKNVLDTMILNLAHFICKCLTDKQQKVFISHAKLDGNNIAPIL
;
A
#
# COMPACT_ATOMS: atom_id res chain seq x y z
N MET A 1 -20.97 -18.46 14.35
CA MET A 1 -19.97 -17.38 14.44
C MET A 1 -19.43 -17.15 13.04
N ASN A 2 -19.72 -16.00 12.41
CA ASN A 2 -19.01 -15.60 11.20
C ASN A 2 -17.61 -15.15 11.65
N GLN A 3 -16.61 -16.02 11.56
CA GLN A 3 -15.22 -15.61 11.72
C GLN A 3 -14.85 -14.75 10.51
N LYS A 4 -14.61 -13.46 10.74
CA LYS A 4 -13.99 -12.59 9.74
C LYS A 4 -12.51 -12.91 9.65
N ALA A 5 -11.95 -12.87 8.45
CA ALA A 5 -10.50 -12.94 8.32
C ALA A 5 -9.87 -11.62 8.83
N PRO A 6 -8.64 -11.65 9.38
CA PRO A 6 -8.08 -10.49 10.07
C PRO A 6 -7.82 -9.30 9.14
N LEU A 7 -7.47 -9.56 7.87
CA LEU A 7 -7.05 -8.53 6.93
C LEU A 7 -7.29 -8.97 5.49
N ALA A 8 -7.66 -8.01 4.64
CA ALA A 8 -7.56 -8.14 3.18
C ALA A 8 -6.86 -6.92 2.58
N ILE A 9 -6.21 -7.13 1.43
CA ILE A 9 -5.57 -6.09 0.61
C ILE A 9 -6.37 -5.93 -0.68
N SER A 10 -6.82 -4.72 -0.98
CA SER A 10 -7.45 -4.35 -2.24
C SER A 10 -6.56 -3.40 -3.01
N VAL A 11 -6.05 -3.81 -4.16
CA VAL A 11 -5.17 -3.03 -5.03
C VAL A 11 -6.00 -2.40 -6.14
N ILE A 12 -5.89 -1.08 -6.28
CA ILE A 12 -6.61 -0.27 -7.25
C ILE A 12 -5.60 0.37 -8.19
N SER A 13 -5.85 0.22 -9.49
CA SER A 13 -4.99 0.78 -10.54
C SER A 13 -5.83 1.14 -11.75
N HIS A 14 -5.31 2.03 -12.59
CA HIS A 14 -5.96 2.34 -13.86
C HIS A 14 -5.88 1.12 -14.81
N LYS A 15 -6.96 0.85 -15.56
CA LYS A 15 -7.05 -0.31 -16.46
C LYS A 15 -5.92 -0.40 -17.51
N ASN A 16 -5.44 0.77 -17.96
CA ASN A 16 -4.39 0.91 -18.97
C ASN A 16 -3.02 1.26 -18.34
N PHE A 17 -2.82 0.96 -17.06
CA PHE A 17 -1.53 1.14 -16.41
C PHE A 17 -0.52 0.13 -17.01
N GLU A 18 0.55 0.63 -17.63
CA GLU A 18 1.49 -0.16 -18.43
C GLU A 18 2.15 -1.30 -17.65
N ASN A 19 2.62 -1.03 -16.42
CA ASN A 19 3.32 -2.02 -15.60
C ASN A 19 2.40 -2.73 -14.61
N ARG A 20 1.07 -2.66 -14.79
CA ARG A 20 0.09 -3.16 -13.82
C ARG A 20 0.33 -4.60 -13.38
N GLU A 21 0.61 -5.48 -14.35
CA GLU A 21 0.81 -6.91 -14.08
C GLU A 21 2.01 -7.16 -13.16
N GLN A 22 3.14 -6.50 -13.43
CA GLN A 22 4.35 -6.61 -12.62
C GLN A 22 4.11 -6.20 -11.16
N TYR A 23 3.35 -5.13 -10.93
CA TYR A 23 3.00 -4.67 -9.59
C TYR A 23 2.02 -5.62 -8.91
N ASN A 24 1.04 -6.13 -9.64
CA ASN A 24 0.08 -7.08 -9.11
C ASN A 24 0.74 -8.39 -8.71
N GLU A 25 1.62 -8.93 -9.56
CA GLU A 25 2.34 -10.17 -9.34
C GLU A 25 3.24 -10.10 -8.10
N ILE A 26 4.00 -9.01 -7.93
CA ILE A 26 4.87 -8.88 -6.75
C ILE A 26 4.07 -8.71 -5.45
N ILE A 27 2.95 -7.97 -5.48
CA ILE A 27 2.07 -7.83 -4.31
C ILE A 27 1.42 -9.19 -4.01
N TYR A 28 0.89 -9.87 -5.02
CA TYR A 28 0.24 -11.16 -4.87
C TYR A 28 1.19 -12.21 -4.30
N SER A 29 2.35 -12.40 -4.92
CA SER A 29 3.34 -13.40 -4.46
C SER A 29 3.92 -13.08 -3.08
N THR A 30 4.03 -11.81 -2.71
CA THR A 30 4.53 -11.43 -1.38
C THR A 30 3.49 -11.69 -0.29
N PHE A 31 2.23 -11.30 -0.52
CA PHE A 31 1.22 -11.24 0.53
C PHE A 31 0.22 -12.39 0.49
N CYS A 32 -0.13 -12.86 -0.70
CA CYS A 32 -1.02 -14.00 -0.89
C CYS A 32 -0.22 -15.29 -1.00
N LYS A 33 -0.76 -16.37 -0.44
CA LYS A 33 -0.15 -17.69 -0.62
C LYS A 33 -0.64 -18.23 -1.96
N ASP A 34 0.29 -18.42 -2.90
CA ASP A 34 0.00 -19.18 -4.10
C ASP A 34 -0.20 -20.65 -3.72
N LEU A 35 -1.33 -21.24 -4.12
CA LEU A 35 -1.64 -22.65 -3.87
C LEU A 35 -0.97 -23.55 -4.91
N GLU A 36 -0.56 -23.02 -6.06
CA GLU A 36 0.09 -23.76 -7.14
C GLU A 36 1.63 -23.78 -6.99
N ASP A 37 2.20 -22.79 -6.31
CA ASP A 37 3.62 -22.76 -5.96
C ASP A 37 3.84 -23.06 -4.47
N TRP A 38 4.08 -24.34 -4.16
CA TRP A 38 4.32 -24.85 -2.80
C TRP A 38 5.57 -24.25 -2.12
N LEU A 39 6.51 -23.68 -2.89
CA LEU A 39 7.68 -22.98 -2.35
C LEU A 39 7.36 -21.53 -2.01
N ASN A 40 6.27 -20.98 -2.56
CA ASN A 40 5.87 -19.61 -2.34
C ASN A 40 5.27 -19.45 -0.93
N ARG A 41 6.02 -18.77 -0.06
CA ARG A 41 5.68 -18.54 1.35
C ARG A 41 5.05 -17.17 1.55
N GLY A 42 4.08 -16.81 0.71
CA GLY A 42 3.26 -15.62 0.96
C GLY A 42 2.61 -15.68 2.34
N ILE A 43 2.40 -14.54 2.98
CA ILE A 43 1.95 -14.47 4.38
C ILE A 43 0.44 -14.71 4.57
N ASN A 44 -0.21 -15.34 3.58
CA ASN A 44 -1.61 -15.78 3.59
C ASN A 44 -2.63 -14.65 3.83
N ILE A 45 -2.38 -13.48 3.27
CA ILE A 45 -3.33 -12.36 3.22
C ILE A 45 -4.05 -12.39 1.86
N PRO A 46 -5.39 -12.38 1.83
CA PRO A 46 -6.15 -12.24 0.58
C PRO A 46 -5.84 -10.92 -0.12
N VAL A 47 -5.50 -11.00 -1.41
CA VAL A 47 -5.22 -9.84 -2.27
C VAL A 47 -6.23 -9.81 -3.42
N PHE A 48 -6.89 -8.68 -3.61
CA PHE A 48 -7.87 -8.45 -4.67
C PHE A 48 -7.43 -7.29 -5.55
N PHE A 49 -7.66 -7.39 -6.86
CA PHE A 49 -7.28 -6.37 -7.84
C PHE A 49 -8.53 -5.76 -8.46
N TYR A 50 -8.57 -4.42 -8.51
CA TYR A 50 -9.68 -3.66 -9.07
C TYR A 50 -9.17 -2.67 -10.13
N ASP A 51 -10.01 -2.50 -11.15
CA ASP A 51 -9.92 -1.35 -12.03
C ASP A 51 -10.46 -0.12 -11.29
N SER A 52 -9.82 1.03 -11.49
CA SER A 52 -10.27 2.31 -10.91
C SER A 52 -11.70 2.70 -11.28
N ASN A 53 -12.27 2.16 -12.36
CA ASN A 53 -13.65 2.38 -12.79
C ASN A 53 -14.65 1.36 -12.21
N SER A 54 -14.19 0.34 -11.48
CA SER A 54 -14.99 -0.84 -11.12
C SER A 54 -14.58 -1.37 -9.76
N ILE A 55 -14.87 -0.60 -8.71
CA ILE A 55 -14.46 -0.89 -7.35
C ILE A 55 -15.64 -1.46 -6.58
N ASN A 56 -15.52 -2.70 -6.10
CA ASN A 56 -16.49 -3.32 -5.20
C ASN A 56 -15.77 -4.09 -4.08
N ILE A 57 -15.32 -3.36 -3.05
CA ILE A 57 -14.59 -3.93 -1.92
C ILE A 57 -15.59 -4.52 -0.92
N ASN A 58 -15.54 -5.84 -0.70
CA ASN A 58 -16.30 -6.51 0.34
C ASN A 58 -15.63 -6.29 1.71
N LYS A 59 -16.14 -5.30 2.46
CA LYS A 59 -15.57 -4.90 3.77
C LYS A 59 -16.05 -5.78 4.91
N ASP A 60 -17.24 -6.36 4.78
CA ASP A 60 -17.90 -7.09 5.87
C ASP A 60 -17.24 -8.42 6.20
N SER A 61 -16.45 -8.96 5.27
CA SER A 61 -15.80 -10.26 5.44
C SER A 61 -14.46 -10.20 6.20
N TYR A 62 -13.94 -9.00 6.45
CA TYR A 62 -12.61 -8.79 7.02
C TYR A 62 -12.64 -7.81 8.21
N GLU A 63 -11.76 -8.01 9.20
CA GLU A 63 -11.63 -7.10 10.35
C GLU A 63 -10.92 -5.79 9.95
N LYS A 64 -9.91 -5.89 9.08
CA LYS A 64 -9.19 -4.76 8.50
C LYS A 64 -9.21 -4.83 6.98
N ASN A 65 -9.44 -3.69 6.33
CA ASN A 65 -9.42 -3.57 4.88
C ASN A 65 -8.35 -2.56 4.48
N VAL A 66 -7.22 -3.06 3.96
CA VAL A 66 -6.15 -2.21 3.43
C VAL A 66 -6.39 -1.98 1.94
N VAL A 67 -6.39 -0.71 1.53
CA VAL A 67 -6.53 -0.32 0.14
C VAL A 67 -5.21 0.27 -0.34
N VAL A 68 -4.69 -0.30 -1.42
CA VAL A 68 -3.47 0.13 -2.09
C VAL A 68 -3.86 0.81 -3.39
N ILE A 69 -3.49 2.07 -3.56
CA ILE A 69 -3.79 2.83 -4.77
C ILE A 69 -2.49 3.07 -5.54
N LEU A 70 -2.40 2.48 -6.73
CA LEU A 70 -1.27 2.67 -7.64
C LEU A 70 -1.55 3.88 -8.52
N ILE A 71 -0.84 4.98 -8.28
CA ILE A 71 -1.05 6.25 -8.98
C ILE A 71 -0.03 6.39 -10.11
N ASP A 72 -0.47 6.04 -11.31
CA ASP A 72 0.26 6.23 -12.57
C ASP A 72 -0.27 7.45 -13.34
N ASP A 73 0.39 7.79 -14.46
CA ASP A 73 -0.02 8.91 -15.30
C ASP A 73 -1.43 8.73 -15.88
N LYS A 74 -1.85 7.51 -16.20
CA LYS A 74 -3.18 7.27 -16.76
C LYS A 74 -4.26 7.55 -15.73
N LEU A 75 -4.08 7.12 -14.48
CA LEU A 75 -5.01 7.44 -13.40
C LEU A 75 -5.16 8.95 -13.19
N VAL A 76 -4.05 9.69 -13.25
CA VAL A 76 -4.05 11.16 -13.10
C VAL A 76 -4.77 11.86 -14.25
N LEU A 77 -4.53 11.41 -15.48
CA LEU A 77 -5.10 12.04 -16.67
C LEU A 77 -6.59 11.74 -16.85
N ASP A 78 -7.06 10.60 -16.35
CA ASP A 78 -8.44 10.13 -16.47
C ASP A 78 -9.32 10.54 -15.27
N ASN A 79 -8.98 11.64 -14.58
CA ASN A 79 -9.63 12.13 -13.34
C ASN A 79 -11.14 12.46 -13.48
N LYS A 80 -11.70 12.55 -14.70
CA LYS A 80 -13.14 12.80 -14.89
C LYS A 80 -14.01 11.56 -14.67
N THR A 81 -13.45 10.36 -14.77
CA THR A 81 -14.15 9.06 -14.65
C THR A 81 -13.69 8.25 -13.43
N ASN A 82 -12.51 8.57 -12.88
CA ASN A 82 -11.93 7.87 -11.73
C ASN A 82 -12.22 8.58 -10.41
N ASP A 83 -13.50 8.76 -10.08
CA ASP A 83 -13.88 9.30 -8.77
C ASP A 83 -13.58 8.28 -7.66
N LEU A 84 -12.43 8.43 -7.02
CA LEU A 84 -12.00 7.61 -5.88
C LEU A 84 -12.55 8.12 -4.54
N SER A 85 -13.40 9.16 -4.53
CA SER A 85 -13.92 9.77 -3.30
C SER A 85 -14.69 8.78 -2.42
N CYS A 86 -15.39 7.81 -3.02
CA CYS A 86 -16.11 6.76 -2.31
C CYS A 86 -15.20 5.87 -1.45
N ILE A 87 -13.92 5.77 -1.81
CA ILE A 87 -12.89 5.07 -1.05
C ILE A 87 -12.25 6.03 -0.06
N THR A 88 -11.79 7.19 -0.53
CA THR A 88 -10.95 8.09 0.26
C THR A 88 -11.71 8.77 1.40
N SER A 89 -13.03 8.88 1.31
CA SER A 89 -13.91 9.37 2.37
C SER A 89 -14.30 8.30 3.40
N ASN A 90 -13.95 7.03 3.19
CA ASN A 90 -14.40 5.94 4.04
C ASN A 90 -13.40 5.63 5.18
N GLU A 91 -13.78 5.94 6.41
CA GLU A 91 -12.93 5.79 7.60
C GLU A 91 -12.62 4.33 7.99
N GLU A 92 -13.39 3.35 7.51
CA GLU A 92 -13.15 1.93 7.77
C GLU A 92 -12.01 1.36 6.89
N LEU A 93 -11.63 2.08 5.83
CA LEU A 93 -10.57 1.68 4.92
C LEU A 93 -9.23 2.27 5.34
N SER A 94 -8.24 1.41 5.48
CA SER A 94 -6.84 1.83 5.68
C SER A 94 -6.17 2.03 4.33
N ILE A 95 -6.01 3.27 3.90
CA ILE A 95 -5.54 3.59 2.54
C ILE A 95 -4.06 3.95 2.55
N VAL A 96 -3.30 3.31 1.65
CA VAL A 96 -1.94 3.68 1.26
C VAL A 96 -1.88 3.92 -0.24
N SER A 97 -1.25 5.00 -0.65
CA SER A 97 -1.15 5.41 -2.04
C SER A 97 0.30 5.41 -2.48
N PHE A 98 0.58 4.87 -3.66
CA PHE A 98 1.92 4.82 -4.24
C PHE A 98 1.97 5.68 -5.51
N ALA A 99 2.71 6.78 -5.43
CA ALA A 99 2.99 7.65 -6.58
C ALA A 99 4.07 7.01 -7.46
N ILE A 100 3.64 6.36 -8.55
CA ILE A 100 4.52 5.69 -9.51
C ILE A 100 5.12 6.70 -10.50
N SER A 101 4.39 7.76 -10.79
CA SER A 101 4.87 8.84 -11.65
C SER A 101 4.96 10.18 -10.91
N LYS A 102 5.80 11.07 -11.45
CA LYS A 102 5.91 12.45 -10.95
C LYS A 102 4.62 13.23 -11.08
N ASN A 103 3.68 12.85 -11.96
CA ASN A 103 2.42 13.58 -12.11
C ASN A 103 1.39 13.23 -11.02
N ALA A 104 1.67 12.23 -10.16
CA ALA A 104 0.78 11.79 -9.09
C ALA A 104 0.39 12.92 -8.10
N TYR A 105 1.22 13.96 -7.92
CA TYR A 105 0.89 15.09 -7.05
C TYR A 105 -0.39 15.82 -7.50
N LYS A 106 -0.79 15.70 -8.77
CA LYS A 106 -2.03 16.32 -9.26
C LYS A 106 -3.29 15.71 -8.64
N LEU A 107 -3.18 14.52 -8.04
CA LEU A 107 -4.23 13.88 -7.26
C LEU A 107 -4.04 14.04 -5.74
N SER A 108 -3.10 14.85 -5.27
CA SER A 108 -2.83 15.03 -3.83
C SER A 108 -4.06 15.51 -3.04
N THR A 109 -5.00 16.20 -3.69
CA THR A 109 -6.26 16.62 -3.06
C THR A 109 -7.18 15.46 -2.66
N TYR A 110 -7.02 14.28 -3.27
CA TYR A 110 -7.83 13.10 -2.98
C TYR A 110 -7.20 12.17 -1.95
N PHE A 111 -5.89 12.30 -1.71
CA PHE A 111 -5.13 11.41 -0.85
C PHE A 111 -4.60 12.17 0.36
N ASN A 112 -4.83 11.63 1.55
CA ASN A 112 -4.21 12.19 2.75
C ASN A 112 -2.69 12.05 2.62
N ASP A 113 -1.97 13.18 2.56
CA ASP A 113 -0.52 13.26 2.34
C ASP A 113 0.28 12.31 3.25
N LYS A 114 -0.27 11.98 4.42
CA LYS A 114 0.36 11.10 5.43
C LYS A 114 0.60 9.65 4.98
N ASN A 115 -0.13 9.16 3.97
CA ASN A 115 0.00 7.78 3.48
C ASN A 115 0.34 7.72 1.97
N LEU A 116 0.86 8.80 1.40
CA LEU A 116 1.35 8.84 0.03
C LEU A 116 2.86 8.53 -0.01
N VAL A 117 3.22 7.42 -0.65
CA VAL A 117 4.61 6.99 -0.83
C VAL A 117 5.05 7.30 -2.25
N GLN A 118 6.09 8.12 -2.40
CA GLN A 118 6.67 8.47 -3.70
C GLN A 118 7.66 7.39 -4.14
N LEU A 119 7.34 6.70 -5.23
CA LEU A 119 8.17 5.62 -5.77
C LEU A 119 9.04 6.05 -6.95
N TYR A 120 8.65 7.11 -7.67
CA TYR A 120 9.30 7.54 -8.92
C TYR A 120 10.77 7.97 -8.76
N ASP A 121 11.24 8.26 -7.53
CA ASP A 121 12.64 8.59 -7.24
C ASP A 121 13.42 7.39 -6.64
N SER A 122 12.78 6.23 -6.47
CA SER A 122 13.44 5.05 -5.92
C SER A 122 14.26 4.29 -6.97
N LYS A 123 15.44 3.81 -6.58
CA LYS A 123 16.29 2.94 -7.42
C LYS A 123 15.65 1.56 -7.63
N ASN A 124 15.00 1.02 -6.59
CA ASN A 124 14.34 -0.29 -6.61
C ASN A 124 12.86 -0.09 -6.26
N VAL A 125 12.08 0.29 -7.27
CA VAL A 125 10.68 0.71 -7.12
C VAL A 125 9.81 -0.35 -6.45
N LEU A 126 9.90 -1.61 -6.91
CA LEU A 126 9.06 -2.70 -6.40
C LEU A 126 9.44 -3.09 -4.96
N ASP A 127 10.72 -3.26 -4.66
CA ASP A 127 11.19 -3.55 -3.29
C ASP A 127 10.76 -2.46 -2.31
N THR A 128 10.88 -1.20 -2.73
CA THR A 128 10.45 -0.04 -1.94
C THR A 128 8.96 -0.08 -1.67
N MET A 129 8.15 -0.38 -2.69
CA MET A 129 6.71 -0.52 -2.53
C MET A 129 6.36 -1.62 -1.53
N ILE A 130 6.93 -2.81 -1.68
CA ILE A 130 6.67 -3.96 -0.82
C ILE A 130 7.04 -3.66 0.63
N LEU A 131 8.21 -3.06 0.87
CA LEU A 131 8.67 -2.70 2.21
C LEU A 131 7.72 -1.69 2.87
N ASN A 132 7.31 -0.66 2.12
CA ASN A 132 6.37 0.35 2.63
C ASN A 132 4.97 -0.21 2.86
N LEU A 133 4.50 -1.10 1.99
CA LEU A 133 3.22 -1.78 2.16
C LEU A 133 3.24 -2.71 3.38
N ALA A 134 4.30 -3.48 3.57
CA ALA A 134 4.48 -4.31 4.76
C ALA A 134 4.52 -3.46 6.05
N HIS A 135 5.25 -2.34 6.03
CA HIS A 135 5.27 -1.40 7.15
C HIS A 135 3.88 -0.82 7.45
N PHE A 136 3.15 -0.42 6.41
CA PHE A 136 1.79 0.10 6.55
C PHE A 136 0.84 -0.95 7.14
N ILE A 137 0.88 -2.19 6.64
CA ILE A 137 0.09 -3.30 7.17
C ILE A 137 0.42 -3.54 8.65
N CYS A 138 1.69 -3.58 9.01
CA CYS A 138 2.12 -3.72 10.41
C CYS A 138 1.53 -2.61 11.29
N LYS A 139 1.56 -1.35 10.82
CA LYS A 139 0.93 -0.22 11.51
C LYS A 139 -0.58 -0.38 11.65
N CYS A 140 -1.28 -0.90 10.64
CA CYS A 140 -2.72 -1.18 10.71
C CYS A 140 -3.08 -2.30 11.69
N LEU A 141 -2.20 -3.28 11.86
CA LEU A 141 -2.38 -4.42 12.77
C LEU A 141 -1.96 -4.12 14.20
N THR A 142 -1.07 -3.14 14.42
CA THR A 142 -0.63 -2.75 15.77
C THR A 142 -1.25 -1.41 16.16
N ASP A 143 -2.13 -1.41 17.17
CA ASP A 143 -2.64 -0.17 17.82
C ASP A 143 -1.55 0.66 18.55
N LYS A 144 -0.27 0.29 18.41
CA LYS A 144 0.86 0.95 19.05
C LYS A 144 1.66 1.73 18.01
N GLN A 145 1.96 2.98 18.34
CA GLN A 145 2.95 3.79 17.62
C GLN A 145 4.29 3.03 17.63
N GLN A 146 4.65 2.41 16.51
CA GLN A 146 5.90 1.67 16.40
C GLN A 146 7.07 2.66 16.47
N LYS A 147 7.80 2.67 17.59
CA LYS A 147 9.10 3.34 17.67
C LYS A 147 10.08 2.52 16.85
N VAL A 148 10.35 2.97 15.62
CA VAL A 148 11.43 2.41 14.81
C VAL A 148 12.75 2.82 15.46
N PHE A 149 13.40 1.89 16.14
CA PHE A 149 14.78 2.06 16.58
C PHE A 149 15.68 1.87 15.37
N ILE A 150 16.09 2.98 14.74
CA ILE A 150 17.20 2.95 13.79
C ILE A 150 18.48 2.82 14.63
N SER A 151 18.94 1.59 14.84
CA SER A 151 20.28 1.35 15.35
C SER A 151 21.26 1.74 14.26
N HIS A 152 21.80 2.95 14.35
CA HIS A 152 23.03 3.27 13.65
C HIS A 152 24.16 2.45 14.31
N ALA A 153 24.41 1.26 13.79
CA ALA A 153 25.71 0.61 13.92
C ALA A 153 26.72 1.41 13.09
N LYS A 154 27.16 2.53 13.64
CA LYS A 154 28.52 3.04 13.46
C LYS A 154 29.04 3.42 14.84
N LEU A 155 29.82 2.50 15.40
CA LEU A 155 30.96 2.88 16.22
C LEU A 155 31.69 3.99 15.47
N ASP A 156 31.67 5.21 16.01
CA ASP A 156 32.86 6.02 16.16
C ASP A 156 32.59 7.10 17.22
N GLY A 157 33.64 7.37 17.99
CA GLY A 157 33.58 7.90 19.34
C GLY A 157 33.09 9.34 19.49
N ASN A 158 32.73 9.59 20.76
CA ASN A 158 32.70 10.86 21.48
C ASN A 158 31.44 11.74 21.42
N ASN A 159 30.91 11.87 22.64
CA ASN A 159 30.13 12.96 23.24
C ASN A 159 28.61 12.81 23.22
N ILE A 160 28.12 12.37 24.39
CA ILE A 160 26.75 12.54 24.86
C ILE A 160 26.49 14.05 24.97
N ALA A 161 25.59 14.58 24.15
CA ALA A 161 25.06 15.94 24.34
C ALA A 161 24.00 15.91 25.45
N PRO A 162 24.00 16.86 26.40
CA PRO A 162 22.99 16.92 27.45
C PRO A 162 21.67 17.43 26.88
N ILE A 163 20.59 16.82 27.33
CA ILE A 163 19.21 17.24 27.07
C ILE A 163 18.93 18.49 27.92
N LEU A 164 18.46 19.55 27.27
CA LEU A 164 17.68 20.64 27.89
C LEU A 164 16.23 20.51 27.41
#